data_AF-A0A7Y7BC28-F1
#
_entry.id   AF-A0A7Y7BC28-F1
#
_cell.length_a   1.000
_cell.length_b   1.000
_cell.length_c   1.000
_cell.angle_alpha   90.00
_cell.angle_beta   90.00
_cell.angle_gamma   90.00
#
_symmetry.space_group_name_H-M   'P 1'
#
loop_
_entity.id
_entity.type
_entity.pdbx_description
1 polymer ?
#
loop_
_entity_poly.entity_id
_entity_poly.type
_entity_poly.pdbx_seq_one_letter_code
_entity_poly.pdbx_strand_id
1 'polypeptide(L)'
;GDGESTSIPGIQFFIDVDNADQGSQFYRYEWTDTHQVIVPHIKLYDYVFNQDGTAEVIPFSEDVKECYREGRFNELILATSTTSENGQLKEVPVSFISATRFDVTTTYSLEVTQRSISPEAYSYYRKLELFNESNGSLFDKQQGVLVGNVKSLDAPEEAVLGYFEVSGANSKRVFINPSDFNEEVQQYIRRPCSEYRQYNFEGSVSAFYQALDVDPENRGRESAIRSLYEIYDYNSFAGVISMAHRLCVDCRYRGSVGKPDYWP
;
A
#
# COMPACT_ATOMS: atom_id res chain seq x y z
N GLY A 1 24.16 -4.57 25.87
CA GLY A 1 22.76 -4.11 25.90
C GLY A 1 22.26 -4.39 24.52
N ASP A 2 21.93 -5.65 24.30
CA ASP A 2 22.02 -6.24 22.98
C ASP A 2 20.62 -6.14 22.38
N GLY A 3 20.35 -4.98 21.78
CA GLY A 3 19.19 -4.83 20.92
C GLY A 3 19.43 -5.69 19.69
N GLU A 4 18.91 -6.91 19.70
CA GLU A 4 18.71 -7.70 18.49
C GLU A 4 17.94 -6.83 17.50
N SER A 5 18.65 -6.26 16.54
CA SER A 5 18.05 -5.68 15.34
C SER A 5 17.25 -6.78 14.68
N THR A 6 15.94 -6.77 14.88
CA THR A 6 15.01 -7.69 14.23
C THR A 6 14.99 -7.32 12.75
N SER A 7 15.80 -8.01 11.95
CA SER A 7 15.78 -7.85 10.49
C SER A 7 14.39 -8.21 9.99
N ILE A 8 13.69 -7.24 9.38
CA ILE A 8 12.38 -7.48 8.77
C ILE A 8 12.65 -7.94 7.33
N PRO A 9 12.28 -9.17 6.96
CA PRO A 9 12.45 -9.65 5.59
C PRO A 9 11.52 -8.87 4.66
N GLY A 10 12.02 -8.53 3.47
CA GLY A 10 11.30 -7.75 2.49
C GLY A 10 12.17 -7.32 1.32
N ILE A 11 11.64 -6.39 0.52
CA ILE A 11 12.31 -5.82 -0.65
C ILE A 11 12.53 -4.34 -0.40
N GLN A 12 13.77 -3.89 -0.63
CA GLN A 12 14.14 -2.49 -0.61
C GLN A 12 14.39 -2.02 -2.04
N PHE A 13 13.82 -0.88 -2.39
CA PHE A 13 14.05 -0.21 -3.66
C PHE A 13 15.11 0.87 -3.49
N PHE A 14 16.01 0.92 -4.47
CA PHE A 14 17.11 1.87 -4.52
C PHE A 14 17.15 2.57 -5.88
N ILE A 15 17.67 3.79 -5.89
CA ILE A 15 18.01 4.52 -7.11
C ILE A 15 19.53 4.59 -7.22
N ASP A 16 20.02 4.20 -8.39
CA ASP A 16 21.40 4.39 -8.82
C ASP A 16 21.45 5.34 -10.02
N VAL A 17 22.42 6.25 -10.01
CA VAL A 17 22.72 7.22 -11.07
C VAL A 17 24.20 7.08 -11.42
N ASP A 18 24.49 6.46 -12.57
CA ASP A 18 25.86 6.10 -12.99
C ASP A 18 26.66 7.28 -13.59
N ASN A 19 25.99 8.31 -14.10
CA ASN A 19 26.58 9.59 -14.49
C ASN A 19 25.47 10.64 -14.54
N ALA A 20 25.54 11.63 -13.66
CA ALA A 20 24.90 12.90 -13.93
C ALA A 20 25.76 13.62 -14.97
N ASP A 21 25.25 13.88 -16.17
CA ASP A 21 25.87 14.86 -17.08
C ASP A 21 26.16 16.18 -16.32
N GLN A 22 26.91 17.10 -16.92
CA GLN A 22 27.23 18.44 -16.37
C GLN A 22 26.00 19.36 -16.12
N GLY A 23 24.82 18.80 -15.83
CA GLY A 23 23.59 19.45 -15.39
C GLY A 23 23.44 19.52 -13.86
N SER A 24 22.19 19.44 -13.38
CA SER A 24 21.89 19.63 -11.96
C SER A 24 22.45 18.51 -11.07
N GLN A 25 23.04 18.89 -9.93
CA GLN A 25 23.55 17.97 -8.90
C GLN A 25 22.58 17.79 -7.72
N PHE A 26 21.34 18.29 -7.86
CA PHE A 26 20.32 18.26 -6.82
C PHE A 26 19.05 17.61 -7.35
N TYR A 27 18.59 16.59 -6.63
CA TYR A 27 17.51 15.74 -7.06
C TYR A 27 16.42 15.64 -6.00
N ARG A 28 15.18 15.63 -6.47
CA ARG A 28 13.99 15.31 -5.70
C ARG A 28 13.29 14.13 -6.34
N TYR A 29 12.98 13.10 -5.56
CA TYR A 29 12.28 11.93 -6.05
C TYR A 29 10.87 11.86 -5.46
N GLU A 30 9.94 11.48 -6.31
CA GLU A 30 8.55 11.19 -6.00
C GLU A 30 8.29 9.76 -6.47
N TRP A 31 7.46 9.00 -5.78
CA TRP A 31 7.07 7.68 -6.27
C TRP A 31 5.60 7.38 -6.04
N THR A 32 5.09 6.54 -6.93
CA THR A 32 3.77 5.94 -6.82
C THR A 32 3.93 4.44 -6.93
N ASP A 33 3.03 3.72 -6.28
CA ASP A 33 3.01 2.28 -6.38
C ASP A 33 1.65 1.75 -6.72
N THR A 34 1.64 0.50 -7.19
CA THR A 34 0.40 -0.17 -7.57
C THR A 34 0.54 -1.64 -7.30
N HIS A 35 -0.41 -2.16 -6.54
CA HIS A 35 -0.43 -3.56 -6.10
C HIS A 35 -1.57 -4.28 -6.80
N GLN A 36 -1.28 -5.37 -7.50
CA GLN A 36 -2.32 -6.29 -7.92
C GLN A 36 -2.82 -7.06 -6.71
N VAL A 37 -4.13 -7.27 -6.61
CA VAL A 37 -4.76 -8.06 -5.56
C VAL A 37 -5.58 -9.13 -6.24
N ILE A 38 -5.18 -10.40 -6.06
CA ILE A 38 -5.93 -11.56 -6.56
C ILE A 38 -6.47 -12.32 -5.36
N VAL A 39 -7.78 -12.54 -5.33
CA VAL A 39 -8.42 -13.39 -4.32
C VAL A 39 -8.52 -14.84 -4.80
N PRO A 40 -8.26 -15.84 -3.94
CA PRO A 40 -8.29 -17.24 -4.35
C PRO A 40 -9.69 -17.84 -4.43
N HIS A 41 -10.68 -17.26 -3.73
CA HIS A 41 -12.06 -17.72 -3.77
C HIS A 41 -12.89 -16.72 -4.58
N ILE A 42 -13.44 -17.18 -5.70
CA ILE A 42 -14.28 -16.33 -6.54
C ILE A 42 -15.64 -16.20 -5.87
N LYS A 43 -16.10 -14.97 -5.63
CA LYS A 43 -17.44 -14.70 -5.10
C LYS A 43 -18.51 -15.02 -6.14
N LEU A 44 -19.26 -16.11 -5.96
CA LEU A 44 -20.36 -16.49 -6.86
C LEU A 44 -21.75 -16.11 -6.32
N TYR A 45 -21.84 -15.84 -5.02
CA TYR A 45 -23.11 -15.57 -4.35
C TYR A 45 -22.97 -14.43 -3.34
N ASP A 46 -24.10 -13.81 -3.04
CA ASP A 46 -24.29 -12.87 -1.93
C ASP A 46 -25.55 -13.28 -1.14
N TYR A 47 -25.95 -12.50 -0.15
CA TYR A 47 -27.18 -12.75 0.59
C TYR A 47 -27.93 -11.46 0.93
N VAL A 48 -29.24 -11.58 1.06
CA VAL A 48 -30.12 -10.49 1.50
C VAL A 48 -30.93 -10.94 2.71
N PHE A 49 -31.01 -10.07 3.72
CA PHE A 49 -31.85 -10.33 4.88
C PHE A 49 -33.31 -9.94 4.58
N ASN A 50 -34.20 -10.89 4.84
CA ASN A 50 -35.64 -10.71 4.80
C ASN A 50 -36.14 -10.04 6.09
N GLN A 51 -37.36 -9.52 6.05
CA GLN A 51 -38.00 -8.85 7.19
C GLN A 51 -38.21 -9.76 8.41
N ASP A 52 -38.30 -11.07 8.17
CA ASP A 52 -38.44 -12.10 9.21
C ASP A 52 -37.09 -12.52 9.82
N GLY A 53 -35.98 -11.90 9.41
CA GLY A 53 -34.63 -12.21 9.88
C GLY A 53 -33.99 -13.42 9.20
N THR A 54 -34.66 -14.05 8.23
CA THR A 54 -34.03 -15.07 7.37
C THR A 54 -33.12 -14.41 6.35
N ALA A 55 -32.16 -15.17 5.82
CA ALA A 55 -31.26 -14.69 4.77
C ALA A 55 -31.43 -15.55 3.53
N GLU A 56 -31.69 -14.91 2.40
CA GLU A 56 -31.80 -15.53 1.08
C GLU A 56 -30.46 -15.38 0.35
N VAL A 57 -29.93 -16.48 -0.19
CA VAL A 57 -28.71 -16.48 -0.99
C VAL A 57 -29.06 -16.14 -2.43
N ILE A 58 -28.36 -15.15 -3.01
CA ILE A 58 -28.59 -14.66 -4.37
C ILE A 58 -27.33 -14.79 -5.22
N PRO A 59 -27.43 -14.96 -6.55
CA PRO A 59 -26.26 -14.95 -7.42
C PRO A 59 -25.53 -13.60 -7.39
N PHE A 60 -24.21 -13.62 -7.45
CA PHE A 60 -23.34 -12.45 -7.59
C PHE A 60 -22.72 -12.43 -8.99
N SER A 61 -22.78 -11.27 -9.68
CA SER A 61 -22.43 -11.16 -11.10
C SER A 61 -21.22 -10.28 -11.40
N GLU A 62 -20.67 -9.57 -10.42
CA GLU A 62 -19.47 -8.75 -10.65
C GLU A 62 -18.21 -9.63 -10.57
N ASP A 63 -17.22 -9.35 -11.43
CA ASP A 63 -15.90 -9.96 -11.29
C ASP A 63 -15.07 -9.16 -10.28
N VAL A 64 -14.98 -9.71 -9.07
CA VAL A 64 -14.20 -9.17 -7.95
C VAL A 64 -13.01 -10.06 -7.61
N LYS A 65 -12.53 -10.84 -8.58
CA LYS A 65 -11.37 -11.71 -8.42
C LYS A 65 -10.06 -10.92 -8.41
N GLU A 66 -10.00 -9.86 -9.21
CA GLU A 66 -8.78 -9.09 -9.46
C GLU A 66 -9.03 -7.59 -9.29
N CYS A 67 -8.26 -6.96 -8.40
CA CYS A 67 -8.30 -5.53 -8.14
C CYS A 67 -6.88 -4.96 -8.15
N TYR A 68 -6.81 -3.63 -8.17
CA TYR A 68 -5.57 -2.88 -8.12
C TYR A 68 -5.65 -1.86 -7.00
N ARG A 69 -4.57 -1.71 -6.23
CA ARG A 69 -4.46 -0.67 -5.20
C ARG A 69 -3.30 0.23 -5.51
N GLU A 70 -3.62 1.47 -5.85
CA GLU A 70 -2.63 2.52 -6.07
C GLU A 70 -2.30 3.22 -4.76
N GLY A 71 -1.01 3.44 -4.51
CA GLY A 71 -0.49 4.24 -3.41
C GLY A 71 0.28 5.44 -3.94
N ARG A 72 0.08 6.58 -3.29
CA ARG A 72 0.88 7.79 -3.51
C ARG A 72 1.53 8.18 -2.19
N PHE A 73 2.84 8.39 -2.24
CA PHE A 73 3.64 8.75 -1.07
C PHE A 73 4.00 10.22 -1.14
N ASN A 74 3.83 10.91 -0.01
CA ASN A 74 4.15 12.33 0.14
C ASN A 74 5.50 12.54 0.84
N GLU A 75 6.23 11.46 1.09
CA GLU A 75 7.58 11.50 1.60
C GLU A 75 8.52 12.13 0.57
N LEU A 76 9.46 12.91 1.07
CA LEU A 76 10.37 13.69 0.27
C LEU A 76 11.73 12.98 0.27
N ILE A 77 12.15 12.46 -0.88
CA ILE A 77 13.51 11.94 -1.02
C ILE A 77 14.34 12.99 -1.74
N LEU A 78 15.35 13.49 -1.03
CA LEU A 78 16.33 14.43 -1.56
C LEU A 78 17.70 13.78 -1.65
N ALA A 79 18.34 13.90 -2.80
CA ALA A 79 19.71 13.44 -3.01
C ALA A 79 20.54 14.50 -3.71
N THR A 80 21.83 14.52 -3.43
CA THR A 80 22.78 15.40 -4.11
C THR A 80 24.05 14.66 -4.48
N SER A 81 24.53 14.89 -5.70
CA SER A 81 25.78 14.31 -6.19
C SER A 81 26.97 15.27 -6.06
N THR A 82 26.82 16.37 -5.33
CA THR A 82 27.86 17.39 -5.12
C THR A 82 29.14 16.85 -4.50
N THR A 83 29.06 15.78 -3.71
CA THR A 83 30.20 15.11 -3.08
C THR A 83 30.82 14.01 -3.94
N SER A 84 30.29 13.77 -5.14
CA SER A 84 30.71 12.71 -6.05
C SER A 84 31.52 13.30 -7.22
N GLU A 85 32.76 12.86 -7.39
CA GLU A 85 33.66 13.36 -8.45
C GLU A 85 33.09 13.13 -9.86
N ASN A 86 32.30 12.07 -10.04
CA ASN A 86 31.65 11.73 -11.31
C ASN A 86 30.14 12.04 -11.33
N GLY A 87 29.63 12.79 -10.33
CA GLY A 87 28.20 13.09 -10.23
C GLY A 87 27.31 11.87 -9.94
N GLN A 88 27.89 10.76 -9.48
CA GLN A 88 27.17 9.53 -9.18
C GLN A 88 26.35 9.62 -7.88
N LEU A 89 25.19 8.97 -7.89
CA LEU A 89 24.41 8.61 -6.71
C LEU A 89 24.27 7.10 -6.68
N LYS A 90 24.48 6.48 -5.52
CA LYS A 90 24.30 5.05 -5.36
C LYS A 90 23.39 4.78 -4.17
N GLU A 91 22.55 3.76 -4.33
CA GLU A 91 21.72 3.19 -3.27
C GLU A 91 20.87 4.22 -2.52
N VAL A 92 20.28 5.20 -3.23
CA VAL A 92 19.33 6.13 -2.60
C VAL A 92 18.04 5.36 -2.29
N PRO A 93 17.65 5.18 -1.01
CA PRO A 93 16.50 4.37 -0.66
C PRO A 93 15.19 5.04 -1.06
N VAL A 94 14.27 4.26 -1.65
CA VAL A 94 12.94 4.74 -2.08
C VAL A 94 11.83 4.20 -1.21
N SER A 95 11.73 2.87 -1.14
CA SER A 95 10.63 2.23 -0.44
C SER A 95 11.05 0.85 0.03
N PHE A 96 10.46 0.41 1.14
CA PHE A 96 10.60 -0.93 1.68
C PHE A 96 9.25 -1.63 1.71
N ILE A 97 9.20 -2.88 1.25
CA ILE A 97 8.00 -3.72 1.30
C ILE A 97 8.32 -4.98 2.09
N SER A 98 7.70 -5.13 3.25
CA SER A 98 7.83 -6.35 4.06
C SER A 98 7.25 -7.56 3.33
N ALA A 99 7.97 -8.69 3.37
CA ALA A 99 7.53 -9.98 2.85
C ALA A 99 6.25 -10.52 3.53
N THR A 100 5.87 -9.99 4.69
CA THR A 100 4.64 -10.41 5.39
C THR A 100 3.36 -9.78 4.83
N ARG A 101 3.49 -8.80 3.93
CA ARG A 101 2.33 -8.12 3.34
C ARG A 101 1.71 -9.01 2.25
N PHE A 102 0.38 -9.11 2.23
CA PHE A 102 -0.36 -9.78 1.15
C PHE A 102 0.02 -9.27 -0.26
N ASP A 103 0.45 -8.02 -0.31
CA ASP A 103 0.87 -7.29 -1.48
C ASP A 103 2.06 -7.90 -2.21
N VAL A 104 2.90 -8.68 -1.51
CA VAL A 104 4.03 -9.39 -2.12
C VAL A 104 3.63 -10.77 -2.67
N THR A 105 2.36 -11.15 -2.60
CA THR A 105 1.87 -12.44 -3.13
C THR A 105 1.49 -12.39 -4.61
N THR A 106 1.49 -11.19 -5.18
CA THR A 106 1.03 -10.83 -6.52
C THR A 106 1.96 -9.79 -7.13
N THR A 107 1.73 -9.39 -8.38
CA THR A 107 2.61 -8.44 -9.06
C THR A 107 2.48 -7.04 -8.44
N TYR A 108 3.63 -6.41 -8.24
CA TYR A 108 3.79 -5.07 -7.73
C TYR A 108 4.42 -4.16 -8.79
N SER A 109 3.99 -2.90 -8.86
CA SER A 109 4.59 -1.88 -9.69
C SER A 109 5.04 -0.69 -8.86
N LEU A 110 6.22 -0.17 -9.15
CA LEU A 110 6.75 1.07 -8.59
C LEU A 110 7.14 1.99 -9.74
N GLU A 111 6.62 3.21 -9.74
CA GLU A 111 7.09 4.28 -10.62
C GLU A 111 7.77 5.36 -9.80
N VAL A 112 9.03 5.62 -10.13
CA VAL A 112 9.82 6.70 -9.53
C VAL A 112 9.96 7.82 -10.55
N THR A 113 9.63 9.04 -10.12
CA THR A 113 9.84 10.27 -10.86
C THR A 113 11.00 11.04 -10.23
N GLN A 114 12.06 11.22 -11.01
CA GLN A 114 13.22 12.05 -10.66
C GLN A 114 13.01 13.46 -11.19
N ARG A 115 13.24 14.46 -10.33
CA ARG A 115 13.27 15.88 -10.70
C ARG A 115 14.66 16.47 -10.46
N SER A 116 15.19 17.14 -11.47
CA SER A 116 16.42 17.93 -11.36
C SER A 116 16.08 19.33 -10.89
N ILE A 117 16.37 19.65 -9.63
CA ILE A 117 15.95 20.89 -8.99
C ILE A 117 17.12 21.87 -8.82
N SER A 118 16.81 23.15 -8.60
CA SER A 118 17.83 24.18 -8.29
C SER A 118 18.41 24.01 -6.88
N PRO A 119 19.62 24.50 -6.60
CA PRO A 119 20.19 24.54 -5.24
C PRO A 119 19.28 25.24 -4.22
N GLU A 120 18.59 26.30 -4.62
CA GLU A 120 17.66 27.07 -3.77
C GLU A 120 16.44 26.24 -3.40
N ALA A 121 15.85 25.54 -4.37
CA ALA A 121 14.75 24.59 -4.15
C ALA A 121 15.18 23.45 -3.24
N TYR A 122 16.38 22.88 -3.46
CA TYR A 122 16.92 21.83 -2.59
C TYR A 122 17.06 22.32 -1.15
N SER A 123 17.61 23.52 -0.94
CA SER A 123 17.70 24.14 0.39
C SER A 123 16.33 24.35 1.04
N TYR A 124 15.34 24.80 0.29
CA TYR A 124 13.96 24.94 0.79
C TYR A 124 13.39 23.60 1.26
N TYR A 125 13.49 22.56 0.43
CA TYR A 125 12.93 21.25 0.77
C TYR A 125 13.69 20.56 1.91
N ARG A 126 15.02 20.74 2.04
CA ARG A 126 15.77 20.27 3.22
C ARG A 126 15.30 20.95 4.51
N LYS A 127 15.01 22.25 4.46
CA LYS A 127 14.44 22.96 5.62
C LYS A 127 13.04 22.44 5.97
N LEU A 128 12.23 22.12 4.95
CA LEU A 128 10.90 21.54 5.15
C LEU A 128 10.97 20.15 5.78
N GLU A 129 11.90 19.30 5.33
CA GLU A 129 12.17 17.97 5.90
C GLU A 129 12.55 18.09 7.38
N LEU A 130 13.54 18.93 7.71
CA LEU A 130 13.99 19.19 9.08
C LEU A 130 12.86 19.75 9.97
N PHE A 131 11.99 20.59 9.42
CA PHE A 131 10.86 21.14 10.15
C PHE A 131 9.85 20.04 10.53
N ASN A 132 9.54 19.15 9.59
CA ASN A 132 8.63 18.02 9.82
C ASN A 132 9.19 16.99 10.80
N GLU A 133 10.49 16.70 10.74
CA GLU A 133 11.16 15.79 11.70
C GLU A 133 11.18 16.35 13.12
N SER A 134 11.26 17.67 13.26
CA SER A 134 11.29 18.30 14.58
C SER A 134 9.95 18.36 15.29
N ASN A 135 8.80 18.24 14.63
CA ASN A 135 7.47 18.41 15.25
C ASN A 135 7.02 17.25 16.19
N GLY A 136 7.93 16.74 17.02
CA GLY A 136 7.67 15.61 17.91
C GLY A 136 8.48 15.57 19.20
N SER A 137 9.33 16.58 19.50
CA SER A 137 10.16 16.60 20.71
C SER A 137 9.78 17.74 21.67
N LEU A 138 9.86 17.51 22.98
CA LEU A 138 9.60 18.55 23.99
C LEU A 138 10.64 19.69 23.98
N PHE A 139 11.71 19.56 23.18
CA PHE A 139 12.85 20.48 23.10
C PHE A 139 13.05 21.00 21.67
N ASP A 140 11.96 21.24 20.95
CA ASP A 140 12.03 21.71 19.57
C ASP A 140 12.83 23.01 19.47
N LYS A 141 13.92 22.97 18.69
CA LYS A 141 14.59 24.19 18.27
C LYS A 141 13.58 24.99 17.49
N GLN A 142 13.36 26.25 17.88
CA GLN A 142 12.56 27.18 17.11
C GLN A 142 13.23 27.35 15.74
N GLN A 143 12.78 26.54 14.77
CA GLN A 143 13.28 26.59 13.41
C GLN A 143 12.79 27.91 12.81
N GLY A 144 13.68 28.63 12.14
CA GLY A 144 13.35 29.90 11.51
C GLY A 144 12.18 29.76 10.52
N VAL A 145 11.61 30.89 10.10
CA VAL A 145 10.51 30.91 9.14
C VAL A 145 10.93 30.19 7.85
N LEU A 146 10.10 29.24 7.39
CA LEU A 146 10.26 28.60 6.09
C LEU A 146 9.85 29.60 5.00
N VAL A 147 10.82 30.38 4.52
CA VAL A 147 10.59 31.37 3.46
C VAL A 147 10.73 30.71 2.09
N GLY A 148 9.66 30.78 1.31
CA GLY A 148 9.61 30.34 -0.09
C GLY A 148 10.04 31.42 -1.08
N ASN A 149 9.68 31.22 -2.36
CA ASN A 149 9.91 32.20 -3.44
C ASN A 149 8.61 32.81 -3.99
N VAL A 150 7.47 32.56 -3.36
CA VAL A 150 6.17 33.12 -3.73
C VAL A 150 5.86 34.33 -2.83
N LYS A 151 5.28 35.39 -3.42
CA LYS A 151 4.91 36.62 -2.70
C LYS A 151 3.53 37.11 -3.11
N SER A 152 2.81 37.70 -2.15
CA SER A 152 1.53 38.38 -2.41
C SER A 152 1.79 39.73 -3.09
N LEU A 153 1.03 40.03 -4.15
CA LEU A 153 1.11 41.31 -4.85
C LEU A 153 0.26 42.40 -4.19
N ASP A 154 -0.84 41.98 -3.54
CA ASP A 154 -1.80 42.89 -2.91
C ASP A 154 -1.42 43.19 -1.44
N ALA A 155 -0.72 42.27 -0.77
CA ALA A 155 -0.28 42.42 0.61
C ALA A 155 1.19 41.96 0.79
N PRO A 156 2.19 42.81 0.53
CA PRO A 156 3.61 42.43 0.61
C PRO A 156 4.08 41.92 1.98
N GLU A 157 3.38 42.29 3.06
CA GLU A 157 3.65 41.86 4.44
C GLU A 157 3.05 40.48 4.77
N GLU A 158 2.20 39.93 3.87
CA GLU A 158 1.59 38.62 4.04
C GLU A 158 2.63 37.52 3.79
N ALA A 159 2.78 36.63 4.77
CA ALA A 159 3.60 35.44 4.61
C ALA A 159 2.89 34.41 3.72
N VAL A 160 3.43 34.19 2.52
CA VAL A 160 2.95 33.14 1.60
C VAL A 160 3.80 31.88 1.78
N LEU A 161 3.14 30.75 2.03
CA LEU A 161 3.80 29.45 2.16
C LEU A 161 3.95 28.77 0.80
N GLY A 162 5.03 28.02 0.63
CA GLY A 162 5.27 27.21 -0.56
C GLY A 162 6.46 27.70 -1.39
N TYR A 163 6.91 26.83 -2.30
CA TYR A 163 8.00 27.10 -3.21
C TYR A 163 7.55 26.72 -4.63
N PHE A 164 7.65 27.67 -5.54
CA PHE A 164 7.40 27.47 -6.95
C PHE A 164 8.68 27.05 -7.66
N GLU A 165 8.67 25.90 -8.33
CA GLU A 165 9.80 25.41 -9.11
C GLU A 165 9.38 24.95 -10.50
N VAL A 166 10.31 25.04 -11.45
CA VAL A 166 10.22 24.39 -12.76
C VAL A 166 11.47 23.55 -12.93
N SER A 167 11.30 22.25 -13.16
CA SER A 167 12.37 21.26 -13.20
C SER A 167 12.18 20.31 -14.37
N GLY A 168 13.27 19.84 -14.97
CA GLY A 168 13.23 18.63 -15.80
C GLY A 168 12.81 17.43 -14.95
N ALA A 169 11.97 16.56 -15.52
CA ALA A 169 11.51 15.35 -14.85
C ALA A 169 11.69 14.13 -15.76
N ASN A 170 12.05 13.00 -15.17
CA ASN A 170 12.10 11.71 -15.84
C ASN A 170 11.51 10.64 -14.93
N SER A 171 10.76 9.70 -15.50
CA SER A 171 10.06 8.67 -14.74
C SER A 171 10.44 7.29 -15.23
N LYS A 172 10.59 6.35 -14.29
CA LYS A 172 10.86 4.95 -14.58
C LYS A 172 9.95 4.07 -13.76
N ARG A 173 9.24 3.17 -14.44
CA ARG A 173 8.39 2.15 -13.83
C ARG A 173 9.05 0.78 -13.89
N VAL A 174 8.98 0.06 -12.78
CA VAL A 174 9.39 -1.34 -12.68
C VAL A 174 8.21 -2.19 -12.23
N PHE A 175 8.23 -3.47 -12.63
CA PHE A 175 7.30 -4.48 -12.18
C PHE A 175 8.09 -5.57 -11.49
N ILE A 176 7.55 -6.07 -10.38
CA ILE A 176 8.14 -7.16 -9.62
C ILE A 176 7.04 -8.19 -9.39
N ASN A 177 7.33 -9.40 -9.84
CA ASN A 177 6.48 -10.55 -9.63
C ASN A 177 6.98 -11.33 -8.42
N PRO A 178 6.12 -12.15 -7.80
CA PRO A 178 6.55 -13.05 -6.76
C PRO A 178 7.71 -13.95 -7.19
N SER A 179 7.81 -14.33 -8.47
CA SER A 179 8.92 -15.12 -9.01
C SER A 179 10.28 -14.41 -9.02
N ASP A 180 10.29 -13.09 -8.94
CA ASP A 180 11.52 -12.29 -9.02
C ASP A 180 12.25 -12.23 -7.66
N PHE A 181 11.64 -12.76 -6.60
CA PHE A 181 12.25 -12.81 -5.27
C PHE A 181 13.18 -14.02 -5.10
N ASN A 182 14.35 -13.77 -4.51
CA ASN A 182 15.28 -14.81 -4.08
C ASN A 182 14.61 -15.80 -3.12
N GLU A 183 15.05 -17.06 -3.13
CA GLU A 183 14.49 -18.14 -2.30
C GLU A 183 14.46 -17.80 -0.80
N GLU A 184 15.45 -17.04 -0.31
CA GLU A 184 15.49 -16.58 1.07
C GLU A 184 14.32 -15.65 1.42
N VAL A 185 13.86 -14.80 0.51
CA VAL A 185 12.69 -13.92 0.75
C VAL A 185 11.39 -14.72 0.65
N GLN A 186 11.34 -15.69 -0.28
CA GLN A 186 10.16 -16.55 -0.49
C GLN A 186 9.70 -17.26 0.78
N GLN A 187 10.64 -17.70 1.63
CA GLN A 187 10.31 -18.40 2.88
C GLN A 187 9.55 -17.51 3.89
N TYR A 188 9.68 -16.19 3.76
CA TYR A 188 9.02 -15.21 4.63
C TYR A 188 7.70 -14.69 4.05
N ILE A 189 7.36 -15.05 2.80
CA ILE A 189 6.11 -14.63 2.19
C ILE A 189 4.95 -15.34 2.87
N ARG A 190 4.13 -14.56 3.58
CA ARG A 190 2.89 -15.03 4.18
C ARG A 190 1.78 -14.94 3.15
N ARG A 191 0.95 -15.98 3.08
CA ARG A 191 -0.25 -16.02 2.23
C ARG A 191 -1.48 -16.10 3.14
N PRO A 192 -2.03 -14.96 3.59
CA PRO A 192 -3.12 -14.95 4.57
C PRO A 192 -4.31 -15.82 4.19
N CYS A 193 -4.67 -15.91 2.91
CA CYS A 193 -5.77 -16.77 2.47
C CYS A 193 -5.49 -18.28 2.55
N SER A 194 -4.23 -18.68 2.72
CA SER A 194 -3.87 -20.06 3.05
C SER A 194 -3.93 -20.33 4.56
N GLU A 195 -3.91 -19.28 5.39
CA GLU A 195 -3.95 -19.38 6.86
C GLU A 195 -5.38 -19.19 7.42
N TYR A 196 -6.22 -18.39 6.75
CA TYR A 196 -7.61 -18.22 7.14
C TYR A 196 -8.38 -19.53 6.96
N ARG A 197 -9.05 -19.95 8.04
CA ARG A 197 -9.96 -21.09 8.01
C ARG A 197 -11.07 -20.84 7.00
N GLN A 198 -11.40 -21.81 6.16
CA GLN A 198 -12.62 -21.84 5.35
C GLN A 198 -13.71 -22.60 6.12
N TYR A 199 -14.98 -22.26 5.87
CA TYR A 199 -16.12 -22.96 6.45
C TYR A 199 -16.99 -23.56 5.37
N ASN A 200 -17.36 -24.82 5.54
CA ASN A 200 -18.49 -25.42 4.87
C ASN A 200 -19.58 -25.58 5.94
N PHE A 201 -20.68 -24.86 5.80
CA PHE A 201 -21.72 -24.77 6.80
C PHE A 201 -23.03 -25.35 6.27
N GLU A 202 -23.54 -26.36 6.95
CA GLU A 202 -24.87 -26.93 6.71
C GLU A 202 -25.91 -26.15 7.52
N GLY A 203 -26.72 -25.33 6.86
CA GLY A 203 -27.74 -24.51 7.52
C GLY A 203 -27.98 -23.18 6.81
N SER A 204 -28.64 -22.24 7.49
CA SER A 204 -28.90 -20.91 6.93
C SER A 204 -27.73 -19.95 7.16
N VAL A 205 -27.60 -18.94 6.29
CA VAL A 205 -26.61 -17.86 6.43
C VAL A 205 -26.75 -17.16 7.79
N SER A 206 -27.98 -16.95 8.27
CA SER A 206 -28.22 -16.36 9.59
C SER A 206 -27.69 -17.25 10.72
N ALA A 207 -27.87 -18.57 10.63
CA ALA A 207 -27.35 -19.51 11.63
C ALA A 207 -25.82 -19.54 11.65
N PHE A 208 -25.18 -19.37 10.49
CA PHE A 208 -23.72 -19.23 10.39
C PHE A 208 -23.23 -17.99 11.17
N TYR A 209 -23.78 -16.81 10.87
CA TYR A 209 -23.34 -15.56 11.52
C TYR A 209 -23.69 -15.48 13.00
N GLN A 210 -24.77 -16.12 13.44
CA GLN A 210 -25.13 -16.24 14.86
C GLN A 210 -24.35 -17.35 15.59
N ALA A 211 -23.53 -18.11 14.86
CA ALA A 211 -22.74 -19.24 15.35
C ALA A 211 -23.60 -20.25 16.13
N LEU A 212 -24.78 -20.62 15.60
CA LEU A 212 -25.72 -21.49 16.30
C LEU A 212 -25.23 -22.94 16.44
N ASP A 213 -24.22 -23.34 15.68
CA ASP A 213 -23.54 -24.63 15.70
C ASP A 213 -22.50 -24.77 16.82
N VAL A 214 -22.19 -23.70 17.55
CA VAL A 214 -21.24 -23.74 18.69
C VAL A 214 -21.94 -23.55 20.03
N ASP A 215 -21.25 -23.97 21.09
CA ASP A 215 -21.73 -23.82 22.47
C ASP A 215 -22.11 -22.35 22.78
N PRO A 216 -23.21 -22.11 23.53
CA PRO A 216 -23.70 -20.77 23.83
C PRO A 216 -22.65 -19.80 24.38
N GLU A 217 -21.70 -20.31 25.17
CA GLU A 217 -20.60 -19.53 25.77
C GLU A 217 -19.62 -18.98 24.73
N ASN A 218 -19.46 -19.65 23.59
CA ASN A 218 -18.53 -19.27 22.51
C ASN A 218 -19.19 -18.44 21.41
N ARG A 219 -20.53 -18.36 21.35
CA ARG A 219 -21.28 -17.73 20.26
C ARG A 219 -20.87 -16.29 19.99
N GLY A 220 -20.66 -15.49 21.05
CA GLY A 220 -20.26 -14.09 20.90
C GLY A 220 -18.92 -13.93 20.17
N ARG A 221 -17.93 -14.75 20.52
CA ARG A 221 -16.61 -14.75 19.88
C ARG A 221 -16.68 -15.23 18.44
N GLU A 222 -17.35 -16.36 18.21
CA GLU A 222 -17.46 -16.96 16.87
C GLU A 222 -18.28 -16.09 15.93
N SER A 223 -19.36 -15.46 16.40
CA SER A 223 -20.14 -14.50 15.62
C SER A 223 -19.29 -13.30 15.16
N ALA A 224 -18.45 -12.76 16.06
CA ALA A 224 -17.53 -11.68 15.72
C ALA A 224 -16.50 -12.12 14.65
N ILE A 225 -15.93 -13.32 14.77
CA ILE A 225 -15.00 -13.86 13.76
C ILE A 225 -15.73 -14.07 12.42
N ARG A 226 -16.89 -14.72 12.44
CA ARG A 226 -17.69 -15.05 11.25
C ARG A 226 -18.23 -13.80 10.56
N SER A 227 -18.38 -12.66 11.25
CA SER A 227 -18.75 -11.38 10.62
C SER A 227 -17.74 -10.88 9.58
N LEU A 228 -16.51 -11.43 9.58
CA LEU A 228 -15.47 -11.13 8.59
C LEU A 228 -15.49 -12.08 7.39
N TYR A 229 -16.48 -12.97 7.30
CA TYR A 229 -16.58 -14.00 6.27
C TYR A 229 -17.71 -13.71 5.28
N GLU A 230 -17.47 -14.06 4.03
CA GLU A 230 -18.43 -13.96 2.94
C GLU A 230 -18.64 -15.31 2.27
N ILE A 231 -19.82 -15.46 1.68
CA ILE A 231 -20.17 -16.60 0.83
C ILE A 231 -19.36 -16.48 -0.46
N TYR A 232 -18.64 -17.54 -0.81
CA TYR A 232 -18.01 -17.62 -2.13
C TYR A 232 -18.64 -18.69 -3.02
N ASP A 233 -19.25 -19.72 -2.41
CA ASP A 233 -19.97 -20.77 -3.13
C ASP A 233 -21.16 -21.29 -2.31
N TYR A 234 -22.17 -21.82 -3.00
CA TYR A 234 -23.37 -22.37 -2.39
C TYR A 234 -23.87 -23.59 -3.18
N ASN A 235 -23.85 -24.75 -2.52
CA ASN A 235 -24.43 -25.97 -3.05
C ASN A 235 -25.88 -26.09 -2.58
N SER A 236 -26.82 -25.63 -3.43
CA SER A 236 -28.25 -25.65 -3.14
C SER A 236 -28.83 -27.06 -3.00
N PHE A 237 -28.23 -28.07 -3.64
CA PHE A 237 -28.68 -29.45 -3.53
C PHE A 237 -28.33 -30.08 -2.18
N ALA A 238 -27.12 -29.79 -1.67
CA ALA A 238 -26.65 -30.28 -0.38
C ALA A 238 -27.02 -29.36 0.80
N GLY A 239 -27.46 -28.13 0.54
CA GLY A 239 -27.73 -27.12 1.57
C GLY A 239 -26.45 -26.64 2.27
N VAL A 240 -25.31 -26.68 1.59
CA VAL A 240 -23.99 -26.32 2.14
C VAL A 240 -23.57 -24.95 1.61
N ILE A 241 -23.22 -24.05 2.53
CA ILE A 241 -22.68 -22.72 2.22
C ILE A 241 -21.18 -22.72 2.48
N SER A 242 -20.40 -22.31 1.48
CA SER A 242 -18.95 -22.22 1.56
C SER A 242 -18.54 -20.77 1.82
N MET A 243 -17.85 -20.55 2.93
CA MET A 243 -17.43 -19.23 3.41
C MET A 243 -15.91 -19.14 3.48
N ALA A 244 -15.38 -17.98 3.10
CA ALA A 244 -13.99 -17.62 3.32
C ALA A 244 -13.90 -16.19 3.83
N HIS A 245 -12.76 -15.84 4.43
CA HIS A 245 -12.55 -14.49 4.96
C HIS A 245 -12.72 -13.48 3.82
N ARG A 246 -13.38 -12.35 4.07
CA ARG A 246 -13.76 -11.34 3.06
C ARG A 246 -12.58 -10.85 2.20
N LEU A 247 -11.39 -10.76 2.80
CA LEU A 247 -10.13 -10.42 2.10
C LEU A 247 -9.66 -11.46 1.07
N CYS A 248 -10.30 -12.63 1.04
CA CYS A 248 -9.98 -13.78 0.20
C CYS A 248 -11.12 -14.13 -0.76
N VAL A 249 -12.21 -13.36 -0.75
CA VAL A 249 -13.42 -13.57 -1.56
C VAL A 249 -13.69 -12.37 -2.46
N ASP A 250 -13.47 -11.16 -1.94
CA ASP A 250 -13.72 -9.91 -2.67
C ASP A 250 -12.48 -9.01 -2.62
N CYS A 251 -11.84 -8.83 -3.79
CA CYS A 251 -10.62 -8.03 -3.88
C CYS A 251 -10.85 -6.54 -3.52
N ARG A 252 -12.10 -6.06 -3.56
CA ARG A 252 -12.45 -4.65 -3.31
C ARG A 252 -12.22 -4.22 -1.87
N TYR A 253 -12.09 -5.17 -0.93
CA TYR A 253 -11.65 -4.86 0.43
C TYR A 253 -10.20 -4.36 0.50
N ARG A 254 -9.42 -4.52 -0.58
CA ARG A 254 -8.00 -4.17 -0.63
C ARG A 254 -7.60 -3.35 -1.85
N GLY A 255 -8.51 -3.06 -2.76
CA GLY A 255 -8.23 -2.32 -3.98
C GLY A 255 -9.52 -1.95 -4.70
N SER A 256 -9.40 -1.51 -5.94
CA SER A 256 -10.52 -1.20 -6.82
C SER A 256 -10.44 -2.05 -8.09
N VAL A 257 -11.60 -2.37 -8.65
CA VAL A 257 -11.69 -2.90 -10.01
C VAL A 257 -11.22 -1.85 -11.01
N GLY A 258 -10.71 -2.30 -12.15
CA GLY A 258 -10.15 -1.43 -13.18
C GLY A 258 -8.64 -1.59 -13.28
N LYS A 259 -8.21 -2.37 -14.27
CA LYS A 259 -6.79 -2.58 -14.57
C LYS A 259 -6.18 -1.27 -15.08
N PRO A 260 -5.06 -0.80 -14.49
CA PRO A 260 -4.38 0.39 -14.99
C PRO A 260 -3.83 0.18 -16.41
N ASP A 261 -3.85 1.22 -17.23
CA ASP A 261 -3.45 1.14 -18.65
C ASP A 261 -1.98 0.76 -18.85
N TYR A 262 -1.12 1.10 -17.88
CA TYR A 262 0.31 0.75 -17.89
C TYR A 262 0.58 -0.69 -17.41
N TRP A 263 -0.43 -1.40 -16.91
CA TRP A 263 -0.25 -2.74 -16.32
C TRP A 263 -0.15 -3.81 -17.43
N PRO A 264 0.90 -4.66 -17.43
CA PRO A 264 1.15 -5.64 -18.49
C PRO A 264 0.06 -6.71 -18.60
#